data_AF-A0A2Z6M2D9-F1
#
_entry.id   AF-A0A2Z6M2D9-F1
#
_cell.length_a   1.000
_cell.length_b   1.000
_cell.length_c   1.000
_cell.angle_alpha   90.00
_cell.angle_beta   90.00
_cell.angle_gamma   90.00
#
_symmetry.space_group_name_H-M   'P 1'
#
loop_
_entity.id
_entity.type
_entity.pdbx_description
1 polymer ?
#
loop_
_entity_poly.entity_id
_entity_poly.type
_entity_poly.pdbx_seq_one_letter_code
_entity_poly.pdbx_strand_id
1 'polypeptide(L)'
;MEHILSRYGAEQQQPNNAQPPPQVVELDTAILEEEMAKLRSAYVRMTGKELDGLQIKELQDLENQISEAILAVKTKKEQLLSEQLEKSKLQEQIARAEIEDLRKQLKEIKNQRKPELGSSSSDHGSRYRSLRMRASNS
;
A
#
# COMPACT_ATOMS: atom_id res chain seq x y z
N MET A 1 -67.18 -15.93 -31.64
CA MET A 1 -65.98 -15.12 -31.33
C MET A 1 -65.27 -15.59 -30.05
N GLU A 2 -65.78 -16.60 -29.34
CA GLU A 2 -65.18 -17.12 -28.10
C GLU A 2 -64.05 -18.15 -28.33
N HIS A 3 -64.00 -18.78 -29.51
CA HIS A 3 -63.00 -19.83 -29.81
C HIS A 3 -61.58 -19.33 -30.07
N ILE A 4 -61.39 -18.02 -30.31
CA ILE A 4 -60.04 -17.45 -30.51
C ILE A 4 -59.39 -17.13 -29.16
N LEU A 5 -60.19 -16.76 -28.15
CA LEU A 5 -59.69 -16.44 -26.81
C LEU A 5 -59.33 -17.70 -26.00
N SER A 6 -59.97 -18.84 -26.27
CA SER A 6 -59.66 -20.10 -25.58
C SER A 6 -58.25 -20.63 -25.84
N ARG A 7 -57.57 -20.21 -26.92
CA ARG A 7 -56.18 -20.61 -27.18
C ARG A 7 -55.16 -19.90 -26.28
N TYR A 8 -55.50 -18.71 -25.80
CA TYR A 8 -54.63 -17.91 -24.94
C TYR A 8 -54.91 -18.09 -23.44
N GLY A 9 -55.95 -18.84 -23.07
CA GLY A 9 -56.36 -19.05 -21.67
C GLY A 9 -55.65 -20.19 -20.94
N ALA A 10 -54.77 -20.96 -21.61
CA ALA A 10 -54.09 -22.12 -21.03
C ALA A 10 -52.59 -21.89 -20.73
N GLU A 11 -52.07 -20.68 -20.96
CA GLU A 11 -50.65 -20.33 -20.77
C GLU A 11 -50.37 -19.63 -19.43
N GLN A 12 -51.18 -19.90 -18.39
CA GLN A 12 -50.75 -19.70 -17.00
C GLN A 12 -50.14 -20.98 -16.39
N GLN A 13 -49.65 -21.88 -17.24
CA GLN A 13 -48.68 -22.86 -16.79
C GLN A 13 -47.36 -22.12 -16.57
N GLN A 14 -46.99 -22.08 -15.29
CA GLN A 14 -45.71 -21.67 -14.73
C GLN A 14 -44.55 -21.85 -15.71
N PRO A 15 -43.51 -20.99 -15.67
CA PRO A 15 -42.30 -21.25 -16.44
C PRO A 15 -41.90 -22.68 -16.11
N ASN A 16 -41.80 -23.50 -17.15
CA ASN A 16 -41.46 -24.89 -17.06
C ASN A 16 -40.13 -24.97 -16.30
N ASN A 17 -40.20 -25.14 -14.98
CA ASN A 17 -39.12 -25.67 -14.15
C ASN A 17 -39.03 -27.14 -14.54
N ALA A 18 -38.68 -27.41 -15.79
CA ALA A 18 -38.07 -28.66 -16.18
C ALA A 18 -36.73 -28.64 -15.46
N GLN A 19 -36.73 -29.08 -14.20
CA GLN A 19 -35.52 -29.53 -13.56
C GLN A 19 -34.85 -30.46 -14.57
N PRO A 20 -33.56 -30.24 -14.90
CA PRO A 20 -32.86 -31.14 -15.78
C PRO A 20 -33.10 -32.57 -15.29
N PRO A 21 -33.32 -33.55 -16.18
CA PRO A 21 -33.60 -34.91 -15.76
C PRO A 21 -32.54 -35.35 -14.74
N PRO A 22 -32.92 -36.05 -13.65
CA PRO A 22 -32.04 -36.31 -12.50
C PRO A 22 -30.65 -36.84 -12.90
N GLN A 23 -30.60 -37.64 -13.96
CA GLN A 23 -29.37 -38.19 -14.54
C GLN A 23 -28.38 -37.13 -15.06
N VAL A 24 -28.87 -36.02 -15.61
CA VAL A 24 -28.03 -34.91 -16.09
C VAL A 24 -27.46 -34.13 -14.91
N VAL A 25 -28.26 -33.89 -13.87
CA VAL A 25 -27.79 -33.23 -12.64
C VAL A 25 -26.76 -34.10 -11.91
N GLU A 26 -26.99 -35.41 -11.78
CA GLU A 26 -26.05 -36.36 -11.18
C GLU A 26 -24.73 -36.43 -11.96
N LEU A 27 -24.79 -36.47 -13.29
CA LEU A 27 -23.60 -36.48 -14.15
C LEU A 27 -22.78 -35.20 -14.00
N ASP A 28 -23.45 -34.05 -14.04
CA ASP A 28 -22.79 -32.74 -13.86
C ASP A 28 -22.14 -32.64 -12.48
N THR A 29 -22.79 -33.15 -11.42
CA THR A 29 -22.19 -33.19 -10.08
C THR A 29 -20.98 -34.11 -10.00
N ALA A 30 -21.02 -35.28 -10.64
CA ALA A 30 -19.90 -36.21 -10.65
C ALA A 30 -18.67 -35.66 -11.37
N ILE A 31 -18.87 -34.96 -12.50
CA ILE A 31 -17.81 -34.27 -13.24
C ILE A 31 -17.17 -33.19 -12.36
N LEU A 32 -17.99 -32.41 -11.66
CA LEU A 32 -17.51 -31.33 -10.80
C LEU A 32 -16.72 -31.86 -9.60
N GLU A 33 -17.16 -32.99 -9.01
CA GLU A 33 -16.43 -33.67 -7.94
C GLU A 33 -15.07 -34.20 -8.41
N GLU A 34 -15.00 -34.75 -9.62
CA GLU A 34 -13.75 -35.22 -10.21
C GLU A 34 -12.77 -34.06 -10.45
N GLU A 35 -13.26 -32.93 -10.98
CA GLU A 35 -12.44 -31.73 -11.19
C GLU A 35 -11.93 -31.15 -9.87
N MET A 36 -12.79 -31.10 -8.85
CA MET A 36 -12.41 -30.72 -7.50
C MET A 36 -11.31 -31.62 -6.91
N ALA A 37 -11.43 -32.93 -7.11
CA ALA A 37 -10.43 -33.89 -6.65
C ALA A 37 -9.09 -33.68 -7.38
N LYS A 38 -9.12 -33.48 -8.70
CA LYS A 38 -7.92 -33.18 -9.51
C LYS A 38 -7.23 -31.90 -9.05
N LEU A 39 -7.99 -30.82 -8.85
CA LEU A 39 -7.46 -29.53 -8.38
C LEU A 39 -6.84 -29.64 -6.98
N ARG A 40 -7.52 -30.32 -6.05
CA ARG A 40 -6.98 -30.57 -4.70
C ARG A 40 -5.68 -31.35 -4.76
N SER A 41 -5.66 -32.44 -5.53
CA SER A 41 -4.47 -33.28 -5.66
C SER A 41 -3.30 -32.50 -6.29
N ALA A 42 -3.57 -31.67 -7.31
CA ALA A 42 -2.56 -30.80 -7.90
C ALA A 42 -2.01 -29.78 -6.88
N TYR A 43 -2.89 -29.14 -6.10
CA TYR A 43 -2.47 -28.23 -5.03
C TYR A 43 -1.60 -28.92 -3.98
N VAL A 44 -2.00 -30.10 -3.49
CA VAL A 44 -1.24 -30.85 -2.49
C VAL A 44 0.15 -31.22 -3.04
N ARG A 45 0.24 -31.67 -4.30
CA ARG A 45 1.52 -31.89 -4.99
C ARG A 45 2.39 -30.65 -5.07
N MET A 46 1.81 -29.50 -5.44
CA MET A 46 2.54 -28.23 -5.44
C MET A 46 3.09 -27.83 -4.06
N THR A 47 2.51 -28.33 -2.96
CA THR A 47 3.07 -28.14 -1.61
C THR A 47 4.15 -29.15 -1.22
N GLY A 48 4.53 -30.06 -2.13
CA GLY A 48 5.55 -31.08 -1.90
C GLY A 48 5.04 -32.34 -1.18
N LYS A 49 3.73 -32.59 -1.20
CA LYS A 49 3.09 -33.76 -0.58
C LYS A 49 2.47 -34.66 -1.66
N GLU A 50 2.19 -35.92 -1.34
CA GLU A 50 1.55 -36.88 -2.26
C GLU A 50 2.27 -36.97 -3.62
N LEU A 51 3.60 -37.08 -3.58
CA LEU A 51 4.46 -37.21 -4.77
C LEU A 51 4.66 -38.67 -5.21
N ASP A 52 4.20 -39.62 -4.39
CA ASP A 52 4.28 -41.05 -4.70
C ASP A 52 3.50 -41.36 -5.98
N GLY A 53 4.08 -42.19 -6.85
CA GLY A 53 3.47 -42.58 -8.12
C GLY A 53 3.73 -41.61 -9.29
N LEU A 54 4.35 -40.46 -9.05
CA LEU A 54 4.81 -39.58 -10.12
C LEU A 54 6.08 -40.12 -10.79
N GLN A 55 6.16 -39.96 -12.11
CA GLN A 55 7.36 -40.24 -12.88
C GLN A 55 8.40 -39.13 -12.69
N ILE A 56 9.67 -39.45 -12.96
CA ILE A 56 10.78 -38.49 -12.88
C ILE A 56 10.49 -37.23 -13.69
N LYS A 57 9.92 -37.38 -14.90
CA LYS A 57 9.56 -36.25 -15.75
C LYS A 57 8.48 -35.36 -15.12
N GLU A 58 7.45 -35.96 -14.53
CA GLU A 58 6.37 -35.22 -13.87
C GLU A 58 6.87 -34.47 -12.63
N LEU A 59 7.79 -35.09 -11.87
CA LEU A 59 8.46 -34.43 -10.75
C LEU A 59 9.33 -33.26 -11.21
N GLN A 60 10.05 -33.42 -12.32
CA GLN A 60 10.87 -32.35 -12.89
C GLN A 60 10.02 -31.19 -13.40
N ASP A 61 8.90 -31.46 -14.06
CA ASP A 61 7.97 -30.43 -14.52
C ASP A 61 7.35 -29.68 -13.33
N LEU A 62 6.99 -30.40 -12.26
CA LEU A 62 6.50 -29.81 -11.01
C LEU A 62 7.56 -28.94 -10.32
N GLU A 63 8.80 -29.41 -10.24
CA GLU A 63 9.94 -28.67 -9.68
C GLU A 63 10.18 -27.36 -10.44
N ASN A 64 10.18 -27.41 -11.77
CA ASN A 64 10.33 -26.24 -12.61
C ASN A 64 9.21 -25.23 -12.36
N GLN A 65 7.96 -25.69 -12.34
CA GLN A 65 6.79 -24.82 -12.09
C GLN A 65 6.87 -24.14 -10.72
N ILE A 66 7.21 -24.89 -9.66
CA ILE A 66 7.35 -24.34 -8.31
C ILE A 66 8.50 -23.35 -8.25
N SER A 67 9.63 -23.65 -8.88
CA SER A 67 10.81 -22.79 -8.91
C SER A 67 10.53 -21.45 -9.58
N GLU A 68 9.87 -21.48 -10.75
CA GLU A 68 9.43 -20.27 -11.46
C GLU A 68 8.45 -19.45 -10.62
N ALA A 69 7.46 -20.10 -9.99
CA ALA A 69 6.49 -19.43 -9.13
C ALA A 69 7.17 -18.75 -7.92
N ILE A 70 8.13 -19.42 -7.28
CA ILE A 70 8.91 -18.86 -6.17
C ILE A 70 9.70 -17.64 -6.64
N LEU A 71 10.35 -17.72 -7.81
CA LEU A 71 11.09 -16.59 -8.39
C LEU A 71 10.16 -15.41 -8.67
N ALA A 72 9.00 -15.64 -9.29
CA ALA A 72 8.02 -14.60 -9.56
C ALA A 72 7.55 -13.89 -8.28
N VAL A 73 7.28 -14.65 -7.22
CA VAL A 73 6.89 -14.09 -5.90
C VAL A 73 8.03 -13.28 -5.28
N LYS A 74 9.27 -13.77 -5.35
CA LYS A 74 10.46 -13.04 -4.84
C LYS A 74 10.65 -11.73 -5.58
N THR A 75 10.65 -11.76 -6.91
CA THR A 75 10.77 -10.56 -7.76
C THR A 75 9.69 -9.53 -7.40
N LYS A 76 8.44 -9.96 -7.21
CA LYS A 76 7.37 -9.03 -6.85
C LYS A 76 7.59 -8.41 -5.45
N LYS A 77 8.07 -9.20 -4.48
CA LYS A 77 8.42 -8.68 -3.14
C LYS A 77 9.56 -7.66 -3.23
N GLU A 78 10.59 -7.95 -4.00
CA GLU A 78 11.74 -7.04 -4.19
C GLU A 78 11.33 -5.72 -4.85
N GLN A 79 10.46 -5.76 -5.85
CA GLN A 79 9.89 -4.56 -6.48
C GLN A 79 9.15 -3.70 -5.44
N LEU A 80 8.24 -4.30 -4.68
CA LEU A 80 7.46 -3.57 -3.66
C LEU A 80 8.35 -2.97 -2.56
N LEU A 81 9.37 -3.71 -2.11
CA LEU A 81 10.32 -3.22 -1.11
C LEU A 81 11.15 -2.05 -1.66
N SER A 82 11.57 -2.14 -2.92
CA SER A 82 12.33 -1.07 -3.59
C SER A 82 11.49 0.19 -3.75
N GLU A 83 10.23 0.06 -4.16
CA GLU A 83 9.26 1.17 -4.25
C GLU A 83 9.07 1.84 -2.87
N GLN A 84 8.91 1.04 -1.81
CA GLN A 84 8.76 1.55 -0.45
C GLN A 84 10.01 2.28 0.03
N LEU A 85 11.19 1.74 -0.25
CA LEU A 85 12.47 2.34 0.11
C LEU A 85 12.66 3.69 -0.58
N GLU A 86 12.40 3.78 -1.88
CA GLU A 86 12.53 5.04 -2.63
C GLU A 86 11.54 6.09 -2.14
N LYS A 87 10.30 5.71 -1.85
CA LYS A 87 9.33 6.61 -1.21
C LYS A 87 9.83 7.13 0.14
N SER A 88 10.38 6.25 0.98
CA SER A 88 10.92 6.63 2.28
C SER A 88 12.10 7.60 2.16
N LYS A 89 13.03 7.35 1.24
CA LYS A 89 14.17 8.23 0.97
C LYS A 89 13.73 9.63 0.53
N LEU A 90 12.73 9.69 -0.36
CA LEU A 90 12.19 10.98 -0.81
C LEU A 90 11.56 11.76 0.35
N GLN A 91 10.78 11.10 1.19
CA GLN A 91 10.20 11.72 2.39
C GLN A 91 11.26 12.22 3.36
N GLU A 92 12.31 11.44 3.57
CA GLU A 92 13.46 11.83 4.39
C GLU A 92 14.18 13.07 3.84
N GLN A 93 14.39 13.13 2.51
CA GLN A 93 15.01 14.30 1.86
C GLN A 93 14.15 15.56 2.02
N ILE A 94 12.84 15.45 1.81
CA ILE A 94 11.89 16.57 2.00
C ILE A 94 11.93 17.06 3.45
N ALA A 95 11.82 16.15 4.42
CA ALA A 95 11.86 16.50 5.84
C ALA A 95 13.20 17.14 6.24
N ARG A 96 14.33 16.66 5.69
CA ARG A 96 15.64 17.27 5.92
C ARG A 96 15.72 18.69 5.39
N ALA A 97 15.26 18.92 4.17
CA ALA A 97 15.23 20.26 3.58
C ALA A 97 14.38 21.23 4.41
N GLU A 98 13.20 20.78 4.85
CA GLU A 98 12.32 21.58 5.73
C GLU A 98 12.99 21.90 7.08
N ILE A 99 13.64 20.91 7.70
CA ILE A 99 14.38 21.12 8.96
C ILE A 99 15.51 22.14 8.76
N GLU A 100 16.23 22.08 7.64
CA GLU A 100 17.29 23.03 7.33
C GLU A 100 16.76 24.45 7.15
N ASP A 101 15.65 24.62 6.44
CA ASP A 101 15.03 25.93 6.23
C ASP A 101 14.46 26.51 7.52
N LEU A 102 13.79 25.70 8.34
CA LEU A 102 13.34 26.12 9.67
C LEU A 102 14.52 26.54 10.56
N ARG A 103 15.66 25.83 10.50
CA ARG A 103 16.88 26.21 11.23
C ARG A 103 17.47 27.52 10.74
N LYS A 104 17.43 27.82 9.44
CA LYS A 104 17.87 29.11 8.89
C LYS A 104 16.96 30.24 9.39
N GLN A 105 15.65 30.07 9.29
CA GLN A 105 14.66 31.05 9.78
C GLN A 105 14.84 31.34 11.28
N LEU A 106 15.05 30.31 12.11
CA LEU A 106 15.32 30.49 13.54
C LEU A 106 16.60 31.30 13.80
N LYS A 107 17.66 31.08 13.01
CA LYS A 107 18.90 31.86 13.11
C LYS A 107 18.67 33.33 12.74
N GLU A 108 17.92 33.60 11.67
CA GLU A 108 17.58 34.96 11.24
C GLU A 108 16.79 35.71 12.31
N ILE A 109 15.73 35.09 12.85
CA ILE A 109 14.93 35.67 13.95
C ILE A 109 15.81 35.94 15.18
N LYS A 110 16.69 35.00 15.55
CA LYS A 110 17.61 35.18 16.68
C LYS A 110 18.58 36.34 16.46
N ASN A 111 19.06 36.53 15.23
CA ASN A 111 19.96 37.61 14.88
C ASN A 111 19.23 38.97 14.83
N GLN A 112 17.99 39.01 14.34
CA GLN A 112 17.13 40.21 14.35
C GLN A 112 16.76 40.67 15.76
N ARG A 113 16.64 39.74 16.73
CA ARG A 113 16.40 40.11 18.15
C ARG A 113 17.65 40.64 18.87
N LYS A 114 18.85 40.49 18.29
CA LYS A 114 20.13 40.83 18.94
C LYS A 114 20.59 42.31 18.88
N PRO A 115 20.08 43.25 18.06
CA PRO A 115 20.62 44.62 18.03
C PRO A 115 19.90 45.64 18.95
N GLU A 116 18.77 45.33 19.59
CA GLU A 116 17.97 46.34 20.31
C GLU A 116 18.33 46.51 21.81
N LEU A 117 19.14 45.62 22.41
CA LEU A 117 19.46 45.68 23.84
C LEU A 117 20.81 46.34 24.18
N GLY A 118 21.54 46.85 23.17
CA GLY A 118 22.91 47.35 23.35
C GLY A 118 23.11 48.86 23.20
N SER A 119 22.20 49.58 22.54
CA SER A 119 22.55 50.91 21.98
C SER A 119 21.82 52.11 22.59
N SER A 120 20.90 51.93 23.54
CA SER A 120 20.14 53.06 24.12
C SER A 120 20.63 53.54 25.50
N SER A 121 21.51 52.82 26.20
CA SER A 121 21.86 53.15 27.59
C SER A 121 23.15 53.98 27.79
N SER A 122 23.92 54.29 26.74
CA SER A 122 25.28 54.86 26.93
C SER A 122 25.37 56.40 26.92
N ASP A 123 24.28 57.15 26.67
CA ASP A 123 24.40 58.61 26.48
C ASP A 123 23.99 59.48 27.70
N HIS A 124 23.37 58.90 28.73
CA HIS A 124 23.02 59.64 29.95
C HIS A 124 24.16 59.77 30.97
N GLY A 125 25.19 58.92 30.90
CA GLY A 125 26.33 58.93 31.82
C GLY A 125 27.43 59.96 31.50
N SER A 126 27.38 60.58 30.31
CA SER A 126 28.42 61.50 29.85
C SER A 126 28.14 62.97 30.23
N ARG A 127 26.87 63.34 30.44
CA ARG A 127 26.49 64.72 30.79
C ARG A 127 26.89 65.13 32.21
N TYR A 128 27.00 64.18 33.15
CA TYR A 128 27.35 64.48 34.55
C TYR A 128 28.86 64.51 34.82
N ARG A 129 29.70 63.94 33.94
CA ARG A 129 31.17 63.99 34.10
C ARG A 129 31.75 65.36 33.76
N SER A 130 31.21 66.03 32.74
CA SER A 130 31.69 67.34 32.29
C SER A 130 31.40 68.47 33.27
N LEU A 131 30.35 68.32 34.09
CA LEU A 131 29.97 69.28 35.13
C LEU A 131 30.84 69.15 36.38
N ARG A 132 31.25 67.92 36.74
CA ARG A 132 32.11 67.67 37.90
C ARG A 132 33.53 68.23 37.74
N MET A 133 34.09 68.15 36.53
CA MET A 133 35.46 68.67 36.26
C MET A 133 35.53 70.20 36.28
N ARG A 134 34.41 70.90 36.11
CA ARG A 134 34.37 72.37 36.17
C ARG A 134 34.32 72.91 37.59
N ALA A 135 33.75 72.15 38.53
CA ALA A 135 33.66 72.54 39.94
C ALA A 135 34.96 72.30 40.73
N SER A 136 35.91 71.53 40.20
CA SER A 136 37.19 71.24 40.86
C SER A 136 38.35 72.18 40.49
N ASN A 137 38.11 73.16 39.62
CA ASN A 137 39.13 74.07 39.09
C ASN A 137 38.85 75.56 39.41
N SER A 138 38.09 75.87 40.46
CA SER A 138 37.92 77.23 41.01
C SER A 138 38.35 77.29 42.46
#